data_AF-A0AAE1U5P2-F1
#
_entry.id   AF-A0AAE1U5P2-F1
#
_cell.length_a   1.000
_cell.length_b   1.000
_cell.length_c   1.000
_cell.angle_alpha   90.00
_cell.angle_beta   90.00
_cell.angle_gamma   90.00
#
_symmetry.space_group_name_H-M   'P 1'
#
loop_
_entity.id
_entity.type
_entity.pdbx_description
1 polymer ?
#
loop_
_entity_poly.entity_id
_entity_poly.type
_entity_poly.pdbx_seq_one_letter_code
_entity_poly.pdbx_strand_id
1 'polypeptide(L)'
;MYACIAQWIPPLERPRFIAVVLYAIGLGTAVALPMCGMVIDAAGWPTAFYVTGICSLLWCVLWFSIIYSTPAQHPRISREELQYIENAVRSSGTSHNGPTRVPWKSMATSLPFWAITVTEMCNSYGITIIRAQLPTFMKNIFGLSIKMVKT
;
A
#
# COMPACT_ATOMS: atom_id res chain seq x y z
N MET A 1 -1.08 6.40 4.69
CA MET A 1 -0.47 6.37 3.34
C MET A 1 -1.15 7.32 2.36
N TYR A 2 -2.40 7.08 1.98
CA TYR A 2 -3.10 7.92 0.99
C TYR A 2 -3.20 9.41 1.38
N ALA A 3 -3.39 9.72 2.66
CA ALA A 3 -3.39 11.11 3.14
C ALA A 3 -2.04 11.81 2.97
N CYS A 4 -0.93 11.14 3.29
CA CYS A 4 0.42 11.68 3.08
C CYS A 4 0.70 11.88 1.58
N ILE A 5 0.36 10.89 0.75
CA ILE A 5 0.52 10.97 -0.71
C ILE A 5 -0.32 12.11 -1.30
N ALA A 6 -1.54 12.32 -0.79
CA ALA A 6 -2.40 13.39 -1.26
C ALA A 6 -1.82 14.79 -0.95
N GLN A 7 -1.09 14.95 0.15
CA GLN A 7 -0.48 16.22 0.53
C GLN A 7 0.90 16.45 -0.11
N TRP A 8 1.67 15.38 -0.35
CA TRP A 8 3.03 15.47 -0.86
C TRP A 8 3.17 15.35 -2.38
N ILE A 9 2.19 14.72 -3.05
CA ILE A 9 2.33 14.36 -4.46
C ILE A 9 1.30 15.12 -5.32
N PRO A 10 1.75 15.82 -6.37
CA PRO A 10 0.89 16.46 -7.33
C PRO A 10 -0.10 15.46 -7.98
N PRO A 11 -1.37 15.83 -8.16
CA PRO A 11 -2.41 14.93 -8.65
C PRO A 11 -2.11 14.25 -9.99
N LEU A 12 -1.37 14.89 -10.89
CA LEU A 12 -0.93 14.29 -12.17
C LEU A 12 0.05 13.13 -11.98
N GLU A 13 0.86 13.15 -10.92
CA GLU A 13 1.91 12.15 -10.67
C GLU A 13 1.50 11.07 -9.66
N ARG A 14 0.39 11.30 -8.93
CA ARG A 14 -0.14 10.36 -7.92
C ARG A 14 -0.30 8.93 -8.43
N PRO A 15 -0.88 8.65 -9.62
CA PRO A 15 -1.06 7.28 -10.09
C PRO A 15 0.28 6.54 -10.28
N ARG A 16 1.31 7.25 -10.76
CA ARG A 16 2.64 6.68 -10.96
C ARG A 16 3.29 6.31 -9.63
N PHE A 17 3.17 7.18 -8.64
CA PHE A 17 3.70 6.89 -7.30
C PHE A 17 2.98 5.72 -6.64
N ILE A 18 1.65 5.66 -6.75
CA ILE A 18 0.86 4.54 -6.24
C ILE A 18 1.27 3.23 -6.93
N ALA A 19 1.50 3.24 -8.25
CA ALA A 19 1.97 2.07 -8.96
C ALA A 19 3.32 1.57 -8.42
N VAL A 20 4.30 2.45 -8.23
CA VAL A 20 5.62 2.10 -7.65
C VAL A 20 5.47 1.46 -6.27
N VAL A 21 4.61 2.01 -5.42
CA VAL A 21 4.32 1.44 -4.09
C VAL A 21 3.75 0.04 -4.21
N LEU A 22 2.78 -0.19 -5.10
CA LEU A 22 2.16 -1.49 -5.28
C LEU A 22 3.17 -2.54 -5.76
N TYR A 23 4.09 -2.16 -6.66
CA TYR A 23 5.19 -3.04 -7.07
C TYR A 23 6.16 -3.34 -5.91
N ALA A 24 6.46 -2.35 -5.08
CA ALA A 24 7.34 -2.53 -3.91
C ALA A 24 6.77 -3.54 -2.91
N ILE A 25 5.44 -3.61 -2.73
CA ILE A 25 4.79 -4.61 -1.87
C ILE A 25 5.07 -6.02 -2.39
N GLY A 26 4.91 -6.26 -3.70
CA GLY A 26 5.16 -7.57 -4.31
C GLY A 26 6.63 -7.98 -4.29
N LEU A 27 7.54 -7.03 -4.51
CA LEU A 27 8.97 -7.28 -4.41
C LEU A 27 9.39 -7.58 -2.95
N GLY A 28 8.83 -6.84 -1.99
CA GLY A 28 9.09 -7.04 -0.57
C GLY A 28 8.68 -8.44 -0.10
N THR A 29 7.50 -8.93 -0.51
CA THR A 29 7.08 -10.29 -0.16
C THR A 29 7.95 -11.36 -0.82
N ALA A 30 8.36 -11.16 -2.07
CA ALA A 30 9.24 -12.09 -2.79
C ALA A 30 10.62 -12.24 -2.12
N VAL A 31 11.14 -11.17 -1.51
CA VAL A 31 12.43 -11.20 -0.78
C VAL A 31 12.25 -11.67 0.67
N ALA A 32 11.18 -11.24 1.34
CA ALA A 32 10.94 -11.55 2.74
C ALA A 32 10.68 -13.04 2.98
N LEU A 33 9.96 -13.72 2.08
CA LEU A 33 9.62 -15.14 2.24
C LEU A 33 10.87 -16.06 2.27
N PRO A 34 11.81 -15.98 1.31
CA PRO A 34 13.07 -16.73 1.39
C PRO A 34 13.94 -16.35 2.58
N MET A 35 14.04 -15.04 2.90
CA MET A 35 14.79 -14.56 4.05
C MET A 35 14.27 -15.18 5.35
N CYS A 36 12.95 -15.17 5.56
CA CYS A 36 12.34 -15.82 6.72
C CYS A 36 12.62 -17.33 6.71
N GLY A 37 12.53 -18.01 5.56
CA GLY A 37 12.86 -19.43 5.45
C GLY A 37 14.29 -19.75 5.90
N MET A 38 15.28 -18.97 5.45
CA MET A 38 16.68 -19.14 5.83
C MET A 38 16.92 -18.90 7.33
N VAL A 39 16.26 -17.90 7.91
CA VAL A 39 16.39 -17.57 9.34
C VAL A 39 15.77 -18.66 10.21
N ILE A 40 14.62 -19.21 9.80
CA ILE A 40 13.94 -20.30 10.52
C ILE A 40 14.79 -21.57 10.52
N ASP A 41 15.40 -21.93 9.39
CA ASP A 41 16.26 -23.11 9.27
C ASP A 41 17.51 -23.01 10.16
N ALA A 42 18.12 -21.83 10.23
CA ALA A 42 19.34 -21.61 11.00
C ALA A 42 19.12 -21.51 12.52
N ALA A 43 18.06 -20.83 12.97
CA ALA A 43 17.90 -20.43 14.38
C ALA A 43 16.50 -20.65 14.95
N GLY A 44 15.65 -21.40 14.23
CA GLY A 44 14.30 -21.78 14.66
C GLY A 44 13.26 -20.70 14.41
N TRP A 45 11.98 -21.11 14.48
CA TRP A 45 10.84 -20.26 14.14
C TRP A 45 10.73 -18.91 14.89
N PRO A 46 11.08 -18.77 16.19
CA PRO A 46 10.85 -17.51 16.89
C PRO A 46 11.85 -16.42 16.45
N THR A 47 13.00 -16.78 15.89
CA THR A 47 14.03 -15.82 15.48
C THR A 47 13.62 -14.99 14.26
N ALA A 48 12.81 -15.55 13.37
CA ALA A 48 12.24 -14.81 12.25
C ALA A 48 11.36 -13.63 12.73
N PHE A 49 10.63 -13.80 13.83
CA PHE A 49 9.82 -12.73 14.43
C PHE A 49 10.70 -11.63 15.03
N TYR A 50 11.78 -11.99 15.72
CA TYR A 50 12.71 -11.01 16.27
C TYR A 50 13.43 -10.21 15.19
N VAL A 51 13.94 -10.86 14.14
CA VAL A 51 14.66 -10.20 13.04
C VAL A 51 13.76 -9.26 12.26
N THR A 52 12.57 -9.71 11.87
CA THR A 52 11.60 -8.89 11.14
C THR A 52 11.05 -7.74 12.01
N GLY A 53 10.85 -7.98 13.31
CA GLY A 53 10.43 -6.96 14.27
C GLY A 53 11.47 -5.86 14.47
N ILE A 54 12.74 -6.22 14.68
CA ILE A 54 13.84 -5.25 14.82
C ILE A 54 14.04 -4.45 13.53
N CYS A 55 14.02 -5.13 12.38
CA CYS A 55 14.13 -4.46 11.08
C CYS A 55 13.00 -3.44 10.87
N SER A 56 11.76 -3.81 11.21
CA SER A 56 10.60 -2.91 11.15
C SER A 56 10.73 -1.73 12.12
N LEU A 57 11.25 -1.94 13.33
CA LEU A 57 11.46 -0.88 14.30
C LEU A 57 12.51 0.13 13.83
N LEU A 58 13.65 -0.35 13.30
CA LEU A 58 14.69 0.49 12.72
C LEU A 58 14.12 1.32 11.55
N TRP A 59 13.33 0.70 10.69
CA TRP A 59 12.67 1.40 9.59
C TRP A 59 11.69 2.47 10.08
N CYS A 60 10.91 2.19 11.12
CA CYS A 60 10.03 3.17 11.74
C CYS A 60 10.81 4.38 12.27
N VAL A 61 11.92 4.16 12.98
CA VAL A 61 12.77 5.24 13.50
C VAL A 61 13.31 6.11 12.37
N LEU A 62 13.81 5.48 11.29
CA LEU A 62 14.26 6.20 10.10
C LEU A 62 13.11 7.01 9.47
N TRP A 63 11.93 6.41 9.33
CA TRP A 63 10.75 7.06 8.76
C TRP A 63 10.34 8.31 9.56
N PHE A 64 10.27 8.20 10.89
CA PHE A 64 9.94 9.33 11.77
C PHE A 64 10.99 10.44 11.73
N SER A 65 12.26 10.12 11.47
CA SER A 65 13.31 11.13 11.36
C SER A 65 13.32 11.89 10.02
N ILE A 66 12.85 11.23 8.95
CA ILE A 66 12.96 11.76 7.57
C ILE A 66 11.65 12.39 7.10
N ILE A 67 10.50 11.82 7.46
CA ILE A 67 9.22 12.16 6.82
C ILE A 67 8.34 13.00 7.74
N TYR A 68 7.96 14.16 7.22
CA TYR A 68 7.14 15.15 7.93
C TYR A 68 5.71 15.14 7.39
N SER A 69 4.75 15.39 8.26
CA SER A 69 3.32 15.32 7.92
C SER A 69 2.89 16.35 6.89
N THR A 70 3.54 17.52 6.85
CA THR A 70 3.23 18.57 5.86
C THR A 70 4.49 19.03 5.14
N PRO A 71 4.42 19.32 3.82
CA PRO A 71 5.57 19.82 3.06
C PRO A 71 6.09 21.15 3.62
N ALA A 72 5.21 21.98 4.21
CA ALA A 72 5.59 23.24 4.85
C ALA A 72 6.44 23.10 6.12
N GLN A 73 6.41 21.95 6.79
CA GLN A 73 7.21 21.67 7.99
C GLN A 73 8.56 21.03 7.66
N HIS A 74 8.82 20.70 6.39
CA HIS A 74 10.03 20.00 5.99
C HIS A 74 11.20 20.99 5.83
N PRO A 75 12.28 20.91 6.65
CA PRO A 75 13.36 21.90 6.64
C PRO A 75 14.24 21.86 5.37
N ARG A 76 14.12 20.81 4.55
CA ARG A 76 14.95 20.58 3.35
C ARG A 76 14.22 20.78 2.02
N ILE A 77 12.95 21.22 2.03
CA ILE A 77 12.21 21.41 0.77
C ILE A 77 12.64 22.72 0.08
N SER A 78 12.83 22.68 -1.25
CA SER A 78 13.09 23.89 -2.02
C SER A 78 11.84 24.76 -2.08
N ARG A 79 12.01 26.09 -2.09
CA ARG A 79 10.89 27.03 -2.24
C ARG A 79 10.15 26.83 -3.57
N GLU A 80 10.87 26.43 -4.62
CA GLU A 80 10.31 26.14 -5.95
C GLU A 80 9.41 24.90 -5.93
N GLU A 81 9.85 23.83 -5.26
CA GLU A 81 9.06 22.60 -5.10
C GLU A 81 7.80 22.83 -4.26
N LEU A 82 7.93 23.59 -3.17
CA LEU A 82 6.79 23.94 -2.32
C LEU A 82 5.72 24.71 -3.11
N GLN A 83 6.13 25.71 -3.90
CA GLN A 83 5.20 26.46 -4.77
C GLN A 83 4.58 25.58 -5.85
N TYR A 84 5.33 24.66 -6.44
CA TYR A 84 4.81 23.72 -7.43
C TYR A 84 3.73 22.81 -6.83
N ILE A 85 3.97 22.24 -5.65
CA ILE A 85 3.02 21.36 -4.96
C ILE A 85 1.77 22.15 -4.56
N GLU A 86 1.91 23.34 -3.97
CA GLU A 86 0.77 24.17 -3.57
C GLU A 86 -0.09 24.59 -4.76
N ASN A 87 0.53 24.99 -5.88
CA ASN A 87 -0.18 25.37 -7.09
C ASN A 87 -0.89 24.17 -7.73
N ALA A 88 -0.26 22.99 -7.75
CA ALA A 88 -0.86 21.76 -8.28
C ALA A 88 -2.02 21.25 -7.42
N VAL A 89 -1.95 21.40 -6.10
CA VAL A 89 -3.04 21.03 -5.18
C VAL A 89 -4.20 22.03 -5.30
N ARG A 90 -3.92 23.33 -5.45
CA ARG A 90 -4.94 24.37 -5.61
C ARG A 90 -5.67 24.28 -6.95
N SER A 91 -4.97 23.99 -8.04
CA SER A 91 -5.58 23.85 -9.38
C SER A 91 -6.51 22.64 -9.50
N SER A 92 -6.35 21.65 -8.62
CA SER A 92 -7.13 20.40 -8.63
C SER A 92 -8.44 20.48 -7.86
N GLY A 93 -8.86 21.68 -7.45
CA GLY A 93 -10.12 21.91 -6.71
C GLY A 93 -10.16 21.25 -5.33
N THR A 94 -9.05 20.68 -4.85
CA THR A 94 -8.96 19.96 -3.57
C THR A 94 -8.60 20.91 -2.40
N SER A 95 -8.57 22.23 -2.64
CA SER A 95 -8.29 23.24 -1.61
C SER A 95 -9.49 23.41 -0.67
N HIS A 96 -9.70 22.44 0.23
CA HIS A 96 -10.60 22.61 1.37
C HIS A 96 -9.97 23.56 2.39
N ASN A 97 -10.14 24.86 2.18
CA ASN A 97 -9.91 25.86 3.21
C ASN A 97 -11.15 25.90 4.12
N GLY A 98 -11.18 25.05 5.15
CA GLY A 98 -12.13 25.14 6.26
C GLY A 98 -12.66 23.79 6.77
N PRO A 99 -13.17 23.72 8.01
CA PRO A 99 -13.76 22.53 8.60
C PRO A 99 -15.14 22.28 7.98
N THR A 100 -15.20 21.84 6.73
CA THR A 100 -16.45 21.44 6.10
C THR A 100 -16.85 20.06 6.59
N ARG A 101 -18.02 19.98 7.25
CA ARG A 101 -18.66 18.73 7.67
C ARG A 101 -18.77 17.79 6.46
N VAL A 102 -18.07 16.65 6.52
CA VAL A 102 -18.06 15.66 5.44
C VAL A 102 -19.50 15.23 5.12
N PRO A 103 -20.00 15.42 3.88
CA PRO A 103 -21.39 15.17 3.54
C PRO A 103 -21.64 13.67 3.26
N TRP A 104 -21.59 12.85 4.32
CA TRP A 104 -21.76 11.39 4.27
C TRP A 104 -22.99 10.93 3.48
N LYS A 105 -24.13 11.61 3.64
CA LYS A 105 -25.35 11.29 2.93
C LYS A 105 -25.20 11.47 1.42
N SER A 106 -24.59 12.58 0.99
CA SER A 106 -24.40 12.86 -0.44
C SER A 106 -23.41 11.89 -1.09
N MET A 107 -22.37 11.47 -0.36
CA MET A 107 -21.44 10.44 -0.84
C MET A 107 -22.14 9.08 -1.00
N ALA A 108 -22.93 8.66 0.00
CA ALA A 108 -23.65 7.39 -0.02
C ALA A 108 -24.78 7.33 -1.06
N THR A 109 -25.34 8.46 -1.49
CA THR A 109 -26.37 8.50 -2.55
C THR A 109 -25.76 8.67 -3.95
N SER A 110 -24.44 8.85 -4.07
CA SER A 110 -23.79 9.08 -5.36
C SER A 110 -23.58 7.77 -6.14
N LEU A 111 -23.95 7.77 -7.43
CA LEU A 111 -23.77 6.63 -8.33
C LEU A 111 -22.29 6.22 -8.50
N PRO A 112 -21.33 7.17 -8.67
CA PRO A 112 -19.92 6.81 -8.84
C PRO A 112 -19.34 6.07 -7.63
N PHE A 113 -19.78 6.39 -6.41
CA PHE A 113 -19.33 5.71 -5.20
C PHE A 113 -19.73 4.23 -5.20
N TRP A 114 -20.98 3.93 -5.56
CA TRP A 114 -21.45 2.55 -5.66
C TRP A 114 -20.78 1.79 -6.79
N ALA A 115 -20.58 2.42 -7.94
CA ALA A 115 -19.87 1.80 -9.07
C ALA A 115 -18.46 1.35 -8.65
N ILE A 116 -17.68 2.24 -8.02
CA ILE A 116 -16.32 1.92 -7.54
C ILE A 116 -16.36 0.83 -6.48
N THR A 117 -17.30 0.90 -5.54
CA THR A 117 -17.43 -0.09 -4.46
C THR A 117 -17.72 -1.48 -5.01
N VAL A 118 -18.68 -1.61 -5.92
CA VAL A 118 -19.04 -2.90 -6.53
C VAL A 118 -17.90 -3.45 -7.37
N THR A 119 -17.21 -2.60 -8.14
CA THR A 119 -16.03 -3.01 -8.91
C THR A 119 -14.94 -3.55 -7.99
N GLU A 120 -14.65 -2.88 -6.88
CA GLU A 120 -13.63 -3.33 -5.93
C GLU A 120 -14.03 -4.64 -5.21
N MET A 121 -15.31 -4.78 -4.86
CA MET A 121 -15.83 -6.04 -4.30
C MET A 121 -15.68 -7.20 -5.28
N CYS A 122 -16.03 -6.99 -6.56
CA CYS A 122 -15.87 -7.98 -7.61
C CYS A 122 -14.41 -8.36 -7.80
N ASN A 123 -13.51 -7.38 -7.86
CA ASN A 123 -12.08 -7.58 -7.99
C ASN A 123 -11.50 -8.39 -6.82
N SER A 124 -11.82 -7.99 -5.58
CA SER A 124 -11.35 -8.67 -4.37
C SER A 124 -11.88 -10.11 -4.28
N TYR A 125 -13.15 -10.33 -4.63
CA TYR A 125 -13.76 -11.66 -4.66
C TYR A 125 -13.11 -12.55 -5.73
N GLY A 126 -12.92 -12.04 -6.95
CA GLY A 126 -12.29 -12.77 -8.04
C GLY A 126 -10.86 -13.22 -7.72
N ILE A 127 -10.03 -12.31 -7.19
CA ILE A 127 -8.65 -12.62 -6.78
C ILE A 127 -8.65 -13.68 -5.67
N THR A 128 -9.55 -13.58 -4.70
CA THR A 128 -9.62 -14.50 -3.57
C THR A 128 -10.05 -15.90 -4.02
N ILE A 129 -11.05 -16.01 -4.90
CA ILE A 129 -11.47 -17.30 -5.48
C ILE A 129 -10.31 -17.94 -6.23
N ILE A 130 -9.64 -17.18 -7.11
CA ILE A 130 -8.52 -17.71 -7.88
C ILE A 130 -7.47 -18.25 -6.91
N ARG A 131 -7.07 -17.49 -5.89
CA ARG A 131 -6.08 -17.96 -4.89
C ARG A 131 -6.53 -19.20 -4.13
N ALA A 132 -7.81 -19.30 -3.76
CA ALA A 132 -8.35 -20.43 -3.00
C ALA A 132 -8.53 -21.70 -3.85
N GLN A 133 -8.95 -21.56 -5.11
CA GLN A 133 -9.26 -22.69 -6.00
C GLN A 133 -8.07 -23.12 -6.86
N LEU A 134 -7.06 -22.27 -7.02
CA LEU A 134 -5.85 -22.57 -7.79
C LEU A 134 -5.18 -23.89 -7.36
N PRO A 135 -5.00 -24.19 -6.06
CA PRO A 135 -4.44 -25.49 -5.64
C PRO A 135 -5.35 -26.67 -5.99
N THR A 136 -6.66 -26.52 -5.81
CA THR A 136 -7.66 -27.56 -6.11
C THR A 136 -7.75 -27.85 -7.60
N PHE A 137 -7.71 -26.82 -8.43
CA PHE A 137 -7.71 -26.92 -9.89
C PHE A 137 -6.47 -27.65 -10.41
N MET A 138 -5.28 -27.27 -9.92
CA MET A 138 -4.02 -27.95 -10.27
C MET A 138 -4.03 -29.44 -9.87
N LYS A 139 -4.57 -29.76 -8.69
CA LYS A 139 -4.65 -31.14 -8.21
C LYS A 139 -5.62 -31.99 -9.04
N ASN A 140 -6.80 -31.48 -9.37
CA ASN A 140 -7.89 -32.27 -9.95
C ASN A 140 -7.75 -32.49 -11.46
N ILE A 141 -7.23 -31.51 -12.21
CA ILE A 141 -7.15 -31.59 -13.68
C ILE A 141 -5.78 -32.07 -14.15
N PHE A 142 -4.70 -31.60 -13.52
CA PHE A 142 -3.34 -31.96 -13.92
C PHE A 142 -2.77 -33.15 -13.15
N GLY A 143 -3.48 -33.68 -12.15
CA GLY A 143 -3.01 -34.80 -11.32
C GLY A 143 -1.74 -34.50 -10.51
N LEU A 144 -1.27 -33.24 -10.54
CA LEU A 144 -0.12 -32.77 -9.78
C LEU A 144 -0.53 -32.68 -8.31
N SER A 145 -0.32 -33.77 -7.58
CA SER A 145 -0.33 -33.79 -6.12
C SER A 145 0.73 -32.81 -5.62
N ILE A 146 0.33 -31.60 -5.25
CA ILE A 146 1.18 -30.61 -4.56
C ILE A 146 1.42 -31.11 -3.12
N LYS A 147 2.12 -32.24 -2.98
CA LYS A 147 2.86 -32.57 -1.75
C LYS A 147 4.09 -31.67 -1.79
N MET A 148 4.01 -30.48 -1.22
CA MET A 148 5.14 -29.66 -0.72
C MET A 148 4.63 -28.31 -0.24
N VAL A 149 3.79 -28.33 0.80
CA VAL A 149 3.76 -27.27 1.81
C VAL A 149 3.65 -27.99 3.15
N LYS A 150 4.78 -28.53 3.58
CA LYS A 150 5.02 -28.93 4.97
C LYS A 150 6.25 -28.15 5.41
N THR A 151 6.01 -26.89 5.72
CA THR A 151 6.86 -25.97 6.49
C THR A 151 5.94 -25.24 7.42
#